data_AF-A0A9E3P021-F1
#
_entry.id   AF-A0A9E3P021-F1
#
_cell.length_a   1.000
_cell.length_b   1.000
_cell.length_c   1.000
_cell.angle_alpha   90.00
_cell.angle_beta   90.00
_cell.angle_gamma   90.00
#
_symmetry.space_group_name_H-M   'P 1'
#
loop_
_entity.id
_entity.type
_entity.pdbx_description
1 polymer ?
#
loop_
_entity_poly.entity_id
_entity_poly.type
_entity_poly.pdbx_seq_one_letter_code
_entity_poly.pdbx_strand_id
1 'polypeptide(L)'
;MIAVASGGCAVDSEEPAPEEETGDVASPLARMGDGTDDPVLHRCLTDATGSLTATPSTISLGGSSTLAWSVKIPSGCTAARAYLDSQLVGTTGSTLVRPQASSLRRLRIYIAGYGERVLSSVNIAVQLPPRVDITSNDQAPLFVQAVQTPNTTVVIANGVQLDLSNRQDISIGSNVIIRGGRGGREPGPRLFTTTRPPVFFKIGRYASNVRITGVRIEGPDMGAVDRNGARGIMIDSATNVEIDHDEISGWALAGIHVWDTQNTAASPSPSETVLPAHTVNIHDNFIHHNQAVGGDGYGVAVGYGAHPMIARNVFDWNRHAIEGDGKAGTGYTAYYNLVLENGGLHRWIPFPGFWVHTHQFDMHGLNDCGVASIFSDALANCGPAGHTMLIRHNTFFYREDEAIKLRGTPAVGMFVGQNVFANHLTFGSATSQEESGLVQEPGNVFGYNGKLQLGTCDFDGDGVNDSFMATGQSWWYRSGGAGPWEFLNASTKKLSEISLGFFDGDNRCDVRADGTVYPGGKPAPRFGVGFGKLDTFTVLRD
;
A
#
# COMPACT_ATOMS: atom_id res chain seq x y z
N MET A 1 -44.09 16.82 -3.11
CA MET A 1 -43.90 15.80 -4.17
C MET A 1 -42.63 16.13 -4.93
N ILE A 2 -41.64 15.24 -4.83
CA ILE A 2 -40.64 14.81 -5.82
C ILE A 2 -39.63 14.06 -4.96
N ALA A 3 -39.70 12.73 -5.01
CA ALA A 3 -38.81 11.82 -4.31
C ALA A 3 -37.54 11.66 -5.14
N VAL A 4 -36.38 11.75 -4.48
CA VAL A 4 -35.10 11.30 -5.02
C VAL A 4 -34.59 10.24 -4.05
N ALA A 5 -34.48 9.01 -4.55
CA ALA A 5 -34.02 7.85 -3.80
C ALA A 5 -32.49 7.91 -3.66
N SER A 6 -31.98 7.87 -2.43
CA SER A 6 -30.58 7.62 -2.12
C SER A 6 -30.42 6.19 -1.63
N GLY A 7 -29.72 5.35 -2.41
CA GLY A 7 -29.38 3.98 -2.05
C GLY A 7 -28.42 3.95 -0.86
N GLY A 8 -28.81 3.21 0.18
CA GLY A 8 -27.98 2.96 1.36
C GLY A 8 -26.89 1.93 1.09
N CYS A 9 -25.75 2.13 1.76
CA CYS A 9 -24.71 1.12 1.88
C CYS A 9 -25.25 -0.05 2.71
N ALA A 10 -25.30 -1.23 2.11
CA ALA A 10 -25.66 -2.47 2.79
C ALA A 10 -24.43 -3.08 3.45
N VAL A 11 -24.69 -3.58 4.66
CA VAL A 11 -23.84 -4.40 5.51
C VAL A 11 -23.74 -5.79 4.87
N ASP A 12 -22.52 -6.27 4.60
CA ASP A 12 -22.32 -7.66 4.16
C ASP A 12 -22.30 -8.60 5.36
N SER A 13 -23.40 -9.34 5.53
CA SER A 13 -23.49 -10.57 6.30
C SER A 13 -23.30 -11.77 5.35
N GLU A 14 -22.39 -12.67 5.69
CA GLU A 14 -22.11 -13.92 4.96
C GLU A 14 -23.30 -14.92 4.99
N GLU A 15 -23.56 -15.58 3.86
CA GLU A 15 -24.04 -16.98 3.77
C GLU A 15 -23.50 -17.64 2.47
N PRO A 16 -23.46 -18.99 2.37
CA PRO A 16 -22.33 -19.71 1.79
C PRO A 16 -22.38 -19.97 0.27
N ALA A 17 -21.20 -20.32 -0.25
CA ALA A 17 -20.83 -20.51 -1.65
C ALA A 17 -21.69 -21.52 -2.46
N PRO A 18 -21.94 -21.23 -3.75
CA PRO A 18 -22.17 -22.24 -4.77
C PRO A 18 -20.92 -22.51 -5.61
N GLU A 19 -20.88 -23.73 -6.14
CA GLU A 19 -19.78 -24.39 -6.85
C GLU A 19 -19.26 -23.63 -8.09
N GLU A 20 -17.95 -23.79 -8.34
CA GLU A 20 -17.20 -23.23 -9.47
C GLU A 20 -17.66 -23.79 -10.83
N GLU A 21 -18.10 -22.90 -11.73
CA GLU A 21 -17.96 -23.10 -13.18
C GLU A 21 -16.98 -22.06 -13.73
N THR A 22 -15.90 -22.56 -14.31
CA THR A 22 -14.79 -21.76 -14.87
C THR A 22 -15.20 -21.07 -16.17
N GLY A 23 -15.26 -19.74 -16.19
CA GLY A 23 -15.51 -18.92 -17.37
C GLY A 23 -14.34 -17.98 -17.69
N ASP A 24 -13.70 -18.20 -18.84
CA ASP A 24 -12.61 -17.41 -19.42
C ASP A 24 -12.96 -15.93 -19.65
N VAL A 25 -12.02 -15.03 -19.32
CA VAL A 25 -12.13 -13.58 -19.55
C VAL A 25 -11.73 -13.26 -21.00
N ALA A 26 -12.70 -12.89 -21.82
CA ALA A 26 -12.49 -12.39 -23.19
C ALA A 26 -12.11 -10.89 -23.20
N SER A 27 -11.16 -10.53 -24.07
CA SER A 27 -10.70 -9.14 -24.29
C SER A 27 -11.73 -8.28 -25.04
N PRO A 28 -11.73 -6.94 -24.87
CA PRO A 28 -12.73 -6.07 -25.46
C PRO A 28 -12.29 -5.54 -26.83
N LEU A 29 -12.81 -6.13 -27.92
CA LEU A 29 -12.85 -5.46 -29.23
C LEU A 29 -14.18 -5.77 -29.95
N ALA A 30 -14.97 -4.70 -30.11
CA ALA A 30 -16.04 -4.50 -31.09
C ALA A 30 -17.16 -5.56 -31.19
N ARG A 31 -18.25 -5.34 -30.44
CA ARG A 31 -19.59 -5.69 -30.91
C ARG A 31 -20.08 -4.58 -31.85
N MET A 32 -19.94 -4.77 -33.16
CA MET A 32 -20.80 -4.15 -34.17
C MET A 32 -20.88 -5.07 -35.39
N GLY A 33 -22.11 -5.43 -35.78
CA GLY A 33 -22.41 -6.10 -37.04
C GLY A 33 -23.38 -7.27 -36.90
N ASP A 34 -24.68 -6.98 -36.97
CA ASP A 34 -25.61 -7.85 -37.71
C ASP A 34 -25.03 -8.01 -39.13
N GLY A 35 -24.56 -9.21 -39.46
CA GLY A 35 -23.88 -9.45 -40.74
C GLY A 35 -23.39 -10.89 -40.91
N THR A 36 -24.22 -11.71 -41.55
CA THR A 36 -23.87 -12.94 -42.29
C THR A 36 -22.96 -13.94 -41.56
N ASP A 37 -23.58 -14.97 -40.98
CA ASP A 37 -22.91 -16.24 -40.68
C ASP A 37 -22.47 -16.87 -42.02
N ASP A 38 -21.33 -16.45 -42.58
CA ASP A 38 -20.78 -17.04 -43.80
C ASP A 38 -20.34 -18.46 -43.45
N PRO A 39 -21.06 -19.50 -43.91
CA PRO A 39 -20.80 -20.88 -43.52
C PRO A 39 -19.46 -21.40 -44.06
N VAL A 40 -18.85 -20.71 -45.03
CA VAL A 40 -17.50 -21.01 -45.51
C VAL A 40 -16.49 -20.47 -44.50
N LEU A 41 -16.59 -19.19 -44.11
CA LEU A 41 -15.68 -18.58 -43.13
C LEU A 41 -15.81 -19.22 -41.75
N HIS A 42 -17.02 -19.61 -41.35
CA HIS A 42 -17.27 -20.38 -40.13
C HIS A 42 -16.47 -21.69 -40.14
N ARG A 43 -16.60 -22.48 -41.21
CA ARG A 43 -15.85 -23.74 -41.39
C ARG A 43 -14.34 -23.52 -41.45
N CYS A 44 -13.89 -22.40 -42.03
CA CYS A 44 -12.49 -22.04 -42.04
C CYS A 44 -11.91 -21.84 -40.63
N LEU A 45 -12.70 -21.30 -39.70
CA LEU A 45 -12.32 -21.26 -38.29
C LEU A 45 -12.49 -22.61 -37.62
N THR A 46 -13.62 -23.31 -37.74
CA THR A 46 -13.91 -24.52 -36.96
C THR A 46 -13.06 -25.74 -37.37
N ASP A 47 -12.81 -25.91 -38.67
CA ASP A 47 -12.19 -27.13 -39.21
C ASP A 47 -10.66 -27.02 -39.30
N ALA A 48 -10.11 -25.84 -39.07
CA ALA A 48 -8.66 -25.68 -38.95
C ALA A 48 -8.12 -26.50 -37.78
N THR A 49 -6.93 -27.07 -37.92
CA THR A 49 -6.26 -27.75 -36.80
C THR A 49 -4.84 -27.27 -36.69
N GLY A 50 -4.24 -27.39 -35.50
CA GLY A 50 -2.85 -27.03 -35.32
C GLY A 50 -2.23 -27.66 -34.09
N SER A 51 -0.90 -27.70 -34.08
CA SER A 51 -0.09 -28.12 -32.95
C SER A 51 0.96 -27.05 -32.67
N LEU A 52 1.23 -26.83 -31.38
CA LEU A 52 2.29 -25.97 -30.89
C LEU A 52 3.05 -26.72 -29.78
N THR A 53 4.36 -26.81 -29.89
CA THR A 53 5.24 -27.44 -28.90
C THR A 53 6.33 -26.48 -28.46
N ALA A 54 6.86 -26.71 -27.25
CA ALA A 54 8.00 -26.00 -26.69
C ALA A 54 9.05 -27.02 -26.26
N THR A 55 10.31 -26.85 -26.66
CA THR A 55 11.38 -27.80 -26.34
C THR A 55 12.67 -27.08 -25.98
N PRO A 56 13.15 -27.20 -24.71
CA PRO A 56 12.43 -27.75 -23.56
C PRO A 56 11.24 -26.86 -23.14
N SER A 57 10.21 -27.44 -22.51
CA SER A 57 9.06 -26.68 -21.97
C SER A 57 9.35 -26.02 -20.62
N THR A 58 10.44 -26.40 -19.96
CA THR A 58 10.95 -25.78 -18.73
C THR A 58 12.39 -25.34 -18.95
N ILE A 59 12.69 -24.11 -18.60
CA ILE A 59 14.03 -23.51 -18.69
C ILE A 59 14.37 -22.78 -17.40
N SER A 60 15.65 -22.61 -17.09
CA SER A 60 16.08 -21.63 -16.09
C SER A 60 16.03 -20.22 -16.68
N LEU A 61 15.91 -19.18 -15.82
CA LEU A 61 16.00 -17.78 -16.23
C LEU A 61 17.26 -17.54 -17.10
N GLY A 62 17.08 -16.91 -18.27
CA GLY A 62 18.14 -16.70 -19.27
C GLY A 62 18.33 -17.86 -20.27
N GLY A 63 17.68 -19.00 -20.02
CA GLY A 63 17.62 -20.13 -20.95
C GLY A 63 16.81 -19.83 -22.22
N SER A 64 16.71 -20.83 -23.08
CA SER A 64 15.94 -20.73 -24.34
C SER A 64 15.10 -21.97 -24.58
N SER A 65 13.93 -21.78 -25.17
CA SER A 65 13.05 -22.84 -25.63
C SER A 65 12.82 -22.68 -27.13
N THR A 66 12.71 -23.78 -27.86
CA THR A 66 12.30 -23.77 -29.27
C THR A 66 10.81 -24.00 -29.35
N LEU A 67 10.08 -23.03 -29.90
CA LEU A 67 8.69 -23.20 -30.28
C LEU A 67 8.62 -23.79 -31.67
N ALA A 68 7.82 -24.84 -31.87
CA ALA A 68 7.55 -25.41 -33.18
C ALA A 68 6.04 -25.54 -33.39
N TRP A 69 5.58 -25.20 -34.59
CA TRP A 69 4.15 -25.23 -34.90
C TRP A 69 3.84 -25.84 -36.27
N SER A 70 2.63 -26.36 -36.36
CA SER A 70 1.99 -26.81 -37.60
C SER A 70 0.52 -26.44 -37.58
N VAL A 71 0.01 -25.93 -38.69
CA VAL A 71 -1.38 -25.49 -38.89
C VAL A 71 -1.88 -26.09 -40.20
N LYS A 72 -3.02 -26.77 -40.12
CA LYS A 72 -3.77 -27.24 -41.27
C LYS A 72 -4.98 -26.34 -41.46
N ILE A 73 -4.94 -25.54 -42.53
CA ILE A 73 -6.06 -24.70 -42.96
C ILE A 73 -6.88 -25.48 -43.99
N PRO A 74 -8.22 -25.57 -43.86
CA PRO A 74 -9.07 -26.26 -44.84
C PRO A 74 -8.92 -25.66 -46.25
N SER A 75 -9.08 -26.49 -47.28
CA SER A 75 -9.03 -26.03 -48.67
C SER A 75 -10.12 -24.99 -48.96
N GLY A 76 -9.78 -23.92 -49.68
CA GLY A 76 -10.71 -22.82 -49.98
C GLY A 76 -10.69 -21.67 -48.98
N CYS A 77 -10.04 -21.83 -47.83
CA CYS A 77 -9.95 -20.82 -46.77
C CYS A 77 -8.80 -19.82 -46.99
N THR A 78 -8.78 -19.15 -48.14
CA THR A 78 -7.68 -18.24 -48.54
C THR A 78 -7.60 -16.97 -47.70
N ALA A 79 -8.67 -16.62 -46.96
CA ALA A 79 -8.70 -15.47 -46.04
C ALA A 79 -8.09 -15.77 -44.66
N ALA A 80 -7.93 -17.04 -44.30
CA ALA A 80 -7.45 -17.43 -42.98
C ALA A 80 -5.93 -17.27 -42.86
N ARG A 81 -5.48 -16.79 -41.69
CA ARG A 81 -4.05 -16.54 -41.39
C ARG A 81 -3.71 -17.13 -40.02
N ALA A 82 -2.52 -17.74 -39.91
CA ALA A 82 -2.02 -18.29 -38.65
C ALA A 82 -1.18 -17.26 -37.89
N TYR A 83 -1.36 -17.19 -36.58
CA TYR A 83 -0.58 -16.32 -35.70
C TYR A 83 -0.04 -17.12 -34.52
N LEU A 84 1.22 -16.86 -34.17
CA LEU A 84 1.80 -17.24 -32.88
C LEU A 84 1.75 -16.00 -31.99
N ASP A 85 0.85 -16.02 -31.01
CA ASP A 85 0.46 -14.87 -30.21
C ASP A 85 0.03 -13.71 -31.13
N SER A 86 0.71 -12.56 -31.09
CA SER A 86 0.43 -11.42 -31.98
C SER A 86 1.15 -11.48 -33.34
N GLN A 87 2.06 -12.43 -33.55
CA GLN A 87 2.91 -12.47 -34.74
C GLN A 87 2.32 -13.35 -35.84
N LEU A 88 2.17 -12.79 -37.05
CA LEU A 88 1.79 -13.54 -38.25
C LEU A 88 2.87 -14.57 -38.59
N VAL A 89 2.48 -15.84 -38.76
CA VAL A 89 3.38 -16.95 -39.06
C VAL A 89 2.90 -17.77 -40.27
N GLY A 90 3.81 -18.53 -40.88
CA GLY A 90 3.46 -19.54 -41.86
C GLY A 90 2.69 -20.72 -41.23
N THR A 91 2.14 -21.60 -42.07
CA THR A 91 1.42 -22.80 -41.60
C THR A 91 2.33 -23.82 -40.93
N THR A 92 3.63 -23.80 -41.16
CA THR A 92 4.62 -24.56 -40.40
C THR A 92 5.82 -23.68 -40.08
N GLY A 93 6.48 -23.93 -38.96
CA GLY A 93 7.68 -23.20 -38.60
C GLY A 93 8.22 -23.55 -37.23
N SER A 94 9.38 -22.98 -36.92
CA SER A 94 9.94 -22.98 -35.57
C SER A 94 10.66 -21.67 -35.30
N THR A 95 10.75 -21.30 -34.02
CA THR A 95 11.49 -20.12 -33.58
C THR A 95 12.09 -20.35 -32.19
N LEU A 96 13.29 -19.82 -31.97
CA LEU A 96 13.94 -19.83 -30.66
C LEU A 96 13.44 -18.64 -29.84
N VAL A 97 12.98 -18.90 -28.62
CA VAL A 97 12.53 -17.86 -27.68
C VAL A 97 13.34 -17.90 -26.39
N ARG A 98 13.52 -16.73 -25.78
CA ARG A 98 14.18 -16.55 -24.47
C ARG A 98 13.25 -15.80 -23.52
N PRO A 99 12.15 -16.43 -23.07
CA PRO A 99 11.20 -15.76 -22.21
C PRO A 99 11.87 -15.41 -20.87
N GLN A 100 11.67 -14.18 -20.40
CA GLN A 100 12.17 -13.72 -19.10
C GLN A 100 11.27 -14.16 -17.94
N ALA A 101 10.06 -14.62 -18.22
CA ALA A 101 9.11 -15.13 -17.25
C ALA A 101 8.32 -16.29 -17.85
N SER A 102 7.71 -17.10 -16.99
CA SER A 102 6.80 -18.17 -17.41
C SER A 102 5.69 -17.58 -18.28
N SER A 103 5.44 -18.18 -19.45
CA SER A 103 4.55 -17.62 -20.44
C SER A 103 3.77 -18.69 -21.18
N LEU A 104 2.46 -18.47 -21.32
CA LEU A 104 1.59 -19.25 -22.20
C LEU A 104 1.71 -18.71 -23.63
N ARG A 105 2.06 -19.59 -24.58
CA ARG A 105 2.13 -19.28 -26.01
C ARG A 105 0.91 -19.86 -26.70
N ARG A 106 0.24 -19.07 -27.55
CA ARG A 106 -0.98 -19.48 -28.24
C ARG A 106 -0.79 -19.44 -29.75
N LEU A 107 -1.09 -20.56 -30.41
CA LEU A 107 -1.23 -20.64 -31.85
C LEU A 107 -2.69 -20.43 -32.20
N ARG A 108 -3.00 -19.39 -32.98
CA ARG A 108 -4.36 -19.04 -33.37
C ARG A 108 -4.50 -18.93 -34.88
N ILE A 109 -5.72 -19.11 -35.36
CA ILE A 109 -6.13 -18.76 -36.72
C ILE A 109 -7.06 -17.55 -36.64
N TYR A 110 -6.88 -16.60 -37.55
CA TYR A 110 -7.66 -15.36 -37.62
C TYR A 110 -8.11 -15.12 -39.06
N ILE A 111 -9.35 -14.66 -39.19
CA ILE A 111 -9.97 -14.21 -40.43
C ILE A 111 -10.40 -12.76 -40.23
N ALA A 112 -9.80 -11.86 -41.01
CA ALA A 112 -10.07 -10.43 -40.92
C ALA A 112 -11.56 -10.12 -41.12
N GLY A 113 -12.13 -9.36 -40.19
CA GLY A 113 -13.55 -8.99 -40.22
C GLY A 113 -14.53 -10.11 -39.84
N TYR A 114 -14.07 -11.32 -39.50
CA TYR A 114 -14.93 -12.43 -39.10
C TYR A 114 -14.65 -12.92 -37.67
N GLY A 115 -13.41 -13.33 -37.35
CA GLY A 115 -13.08 -13.81 -36.01
C GLY A 115 -11.76 -14.55 -35.90
N GLU A 116 -11.48 -15.07 -34.70
CA GLU A 116 -10.31 -15.90 -34.40
C GLU A 116 -10.65 -17.15 -33.60
N ARG A 117 -9.74 -18.13 -33.64
CA ARG A 117 -9.77 -19.30 -32.76
C ARG A 117 -8.37 -19.74 -32.37
N VAL A 118 -8.18 -20.07 -31.09
CA VAL A 118 -6.96 -20.72 -30.59
C VAL A 118 -6.97 -22.19 -31.03
N LEU A 119 -5.94 -22.62 -31.75
CA LEU A 119 -5.76 -23.98 -32.25
C LEU A 119 -4.98 -24.85 -31.26
N SER A 120 -3.96 -24.28 -30.62
CA SER A 120 -3.10 -24.98 -29.67
C SER A 120 -2.41 -23.97 -28.75
N SER A 121 -2.04 -24.39 -27.54
CA SER A 121 -1.27 -23.57 -26.61
C SER A 121 -0.21 -24.40 -25.91
N VAL A 122 0.93 -23.79 -25.61
CA VAL A 122 2.00 -24.44 -24.83
C VAL A 122 2.51 -23.47 -23.78
N ASN A 123 2.74 -23.97 -22.56
CA ASN A 123 3.38 -23.20 -21.51
C ASN A 123 4.90 -23.37 -21.58
N ILE A 124 5.64 -22.27 -21.45
CA ILE A 124 7.08 -22.31 -21.17
C ILE A 124 7.25 -21.89 -19.71
N ALA A 125 7.68 -22.80 -18.86
CA ALA A 125 7.96 -22.53 -17.46
C ALA A 125 9.39 -22.01 -17.30
N VAL A 126 9.55 -20.86 -16.64
CA VAL A 126 10.86 -20.27 -16.31
C VAL A 126 11.14 -20.48 -14.83
N GLN A 127 12.14 -21.27 -14.49
CA GLN A 127 12.59 -21.48 -13.12
C GLN A 127 13.45 -20.29 -12.67
N LEU A 128 13.05 -19.65 -11.57
CA LEU A 128 13.73 -18.50 -11.01
C LEU A 128 14.78 -18.92 -9.98
N PRO A 129 15.95 -18.26 -9.95
CA PRO A 129 16.89 -18.38 -8.84
C PRO A 129 16.32 -17.70 -7.57
N PRO A 130 16.87 -18.00 -6.36
CA PRO A 130 16.45 -17.35 -5.11
C PRO A 130 16.64 -15.82 -5.07
N ARG A 131 17.48 -15.27 -5.95
CA ARG A 131 17.67 -13.82 -6.11
C ARG A 131 17.43 -13.43 -7.56
N VAL A 132 16.49 -12.53 -7.78
CA VAL A 132 16.12 -12.01 -9.11
C VAL A 132 16.42 -10.51 -9.15
N ASP A 133 17.22 -10.09 -10.14
CA ASP A 133 17.50 -8.68 -10.41
C ASP A 133 16.58 -8.16 -11.51
N ILE A 134 15.85 -7.08 -11.21
CA ILE A 134 15.06 -6.31 -12.17
C ILE A 134 15.86 -5.06 -12.53
N THR A 135 16.30 -4.97 -13.78
CA THR A 135 17.21 -3.95 -14.29
C THR A 135 16.63 -3.13 -15.43
N SER A 136 15.45 -3.50 -15.97
CA SER A 136 14.80 -2.78 -17.05
C SER A 136 13.26 -2.77 -16.95
N ASN A 137 12.63 -1.78 -17.58
CA ASN A 137 11.18 -1.53 -17.47
C ASN A 137 10.32 -2.62 -18.12
N ASP A 138 10.83 -3.33 -19.13
CA ASP A 138 10.15 -4.42 -19.84
C ASP A 138 10.08 -5.73 -19.03
N GLN A 139 10.78 -5.79 -17.88
CA GLN A 139 10.80 -6.96 -17.00
C GLN A 139 9.62 -7.03 -16.03
N ALA A 140 8.55 -6.27 -16.25
CA ALA A 140 7.31 -6.37 -15.46
C ALA A 140 6.78 -7.82 -15.32
N PRO A 141 6.76 -8.67 -16.37
CA PRO A 141 6.38 -10.08 -16.22
C PRO A 141 7.31 -10.88 -15.31
N LEU A 142 8.63 -10.63 -15.37
CA LEU A 142 9.62 -11.29 -14.51
C LEU A 142 9.44 -10.86 -13.05
N PHE A 143 9.22 -9.56 -12.80
CA PHE A 143 8.92 -9.05 -11.47
C PHE A 143 7.69 -9.73 -10.87
N VAL A 144 6.57 -9.78 -11.62
CA VAL A 144 5.32 -10.40 -11.15
C VAL A 144 5.53 -11.87 -10.79
N GLN A 145 6.24 -12.63 -11.64
CA GLN A 145 6.55 -14.03 -11.31
C GLN A 145 7.45 -14.14 -10.07
N ALA A 146 8.46 -13.27 -9.96
CA ALA A 146 9.44 -13.34 -8.88
C ALA A 146 8.81 -13.06 -7.51
N VAL A 147 7.91 -12.06 -7.41
CA VAL A 147 7.22 -11.76 -6.13
C VAL A 147 6.21 -12.84 -5.73
N GLN A 148 5.69 -13.59 -6.71
CA GLN A 148 4.81 -14.73 -6.48
C GLN A 148 5.56 -16.01 -6.10
N THR A 149 6.88 -16.06 -6.31
CA THR A 149 7.71 -17.25 -6.06
C THR A 149 8.24 -17.22 -4.62
N PRO A 150 7.85 -18.15 -3.73
CA PRO A 150 8.34 -18.16 -2.36
C PRO A 150 9.87 -18.24 -2.25
N ASN A 151 10.43 -17.70 -1.17
CA ASN A 151 11.88 -17.67 -0.91
C ASN A 151 12.69 -16.88 -1.96
N THR A 152 12.09 -15.84 -2.54
CA THR A 152 12.73 -15.01 -3.57
C THR A 152 13.07 -13.62 -3.04
N THR A 153 14.32 -13.20 -3.19
CA THR A 153 14.73 -11.80 -3.05
C THR A 153 14.70 -11.13 -4.42
N VAL A 154 13.79 -10.18 -4.59
CA VAL A 154 13.63 -9.37 -5.81
C VAL A 154 14.33 -8.04 -5.58
N VAL A 155 15.44 -7.80 -6.27
CA VAL A 155 16.19 -6.54 -6.21
C VAL A 155 15.90 -5.72 -7.45
N ILE A 156 15.46 -4.48 -7.29
CA ILE A 156 15.05 -3.62 -8.39
C ILE A 156 16.00 -2.43 -8.45
N ALA A 157 16.61 -2.19 -9.62
CA ALA A 157 17.51 -1.06 -9.82
C ALA A 157 16.77 0.29 -9.75
N ASN A 158 17.39 1.32 -9.15
CA ASN A 158 16.74 2.61 -8.85
C ASN A 158 16.07 3.30 -10.04
N GLY A 159 16.65 3.18 -11.25
CA GLY A 159 16.11 3.81 -12.45
C GLY A 159 14.91 3.09 -13.08
N VAL A 160 14.54 1.91 -12.58
CA VAL A 160 13.46 1.10 -13.14
C VAL A 160 12.09 1.71 -12.82
N GLN A 161 11.25 1.76 -13.84
CA GLN A 161 9.85 2.13 -13.75
C GLN A 161 9.01 0.98 -14.31
N LEU A 162 8.45 0.16 -13.42
CA LEU A 162 7.59 -0.96 -13.81
C LEU A 162 6.15 -0.48 -13.93
N ASP A 163 5.67 -0.43 -15.16
CA ASP A 163 4.25 -0.27 -15.45
C ASP A 163 3.53 -1.61 -15.23
N LEU A 164 2.69 -1.65 -14.20
CA LEU A 164 1.87 -2.79 -13.82
C LEU A 164 0.39 -2.50 -14.06
N SER A 165 0.07 -1.53 -14.93
CA SER A 165 -1.31 -1.21 -15.32
C SER A 165 -2.04 -2.45 -15.86
N ASN A 166 -3.35 -2.51 -15.61
CA ASN A 166 -4.23 -3.64 -15.92
C ASN A 166 -3.88 -4.94 -15.17
N ARG A 167 -3.01 -4.88 -14.17
CA ARG A 167 -2.79 -5.98 -13.21
C ARG A 167 -3.46 -5.63 -11.89
N GLN A 168 -3.95 -6.65 -11.22
CA GLN A 168 -4.54 -6.60 -9.89
C GLN A 168 -4.19 -7.89 -9.16
N ASP A 169 -4.32 -7.88 -7.83
CA ASP A 169 -4.06 -9.03 -6.96
C ASP A 169 -2.69 -9.67 -7.26
N ILE A 170 -1.63 -8.85 -7.39
CA ILE A 170 -0.27 -9.37 -7.51
C ILE A 170 0.11 -9.98 -6.16
N SER A 171 -0.11 -11.28 -6.03
CA SER A 171 0.17 -12.03 -4.80
C SER A 171 1.67 -12.03 -4.49
N ILE A 172 2.01 -11.77 -3.23
CA ILE A 172 3.38 -11.85 -2.72
C ILE A 172 3.50 -13.13 -1.88
N GLY A 173 4.43 -14.01 -2.27
CA GLY A 173 4.66 -15.30 -1.60
C GLY A 173 5.40 -15.16 -0.27
N SER A 174 5.35 -16.22 0.56
CA SER A 174 6.12 -16.25 1.81
C SER A 174 7.63 -16.20 1.59
N ASN A 175 8.35 -15.62 2.53
CA ASN A 175 9.81 -15.40 2.49
C ASN A 175 10.26 -14.57 1.27
N VAL A 176 9.39 -13.71 0.74
CA VAL A 176 9.72 -12.81 -0.36
C VAL A 176 10.18 -11.46 0.17
N ILE A 177 11.27 -10.96 -0.41
CA ILE A 177 11.79 -9.61 -0.14
C ILE A 177 11.77 -8.83 -1.44
N ILE A 178 11.00 -7.75 -1.50
CA ILE A 178 11.05 -6.75 -2.57
C ILE A 178 11.94 -5.63 -2.09
N ARG A 179 13.03 -5.35 -2.81
CA ARG A 179 14.04 -4.38 -2.40
C ARG A 179 14.41 -3.43 -3.53
N GLY A 180 14.18 -2.14 -3.32
CA GLY A 180 14.80 -1.07 -4.07
C GLY A 180 15.91 -0.38 -3.28
N GLY A 181 16.44 0.71 -3.85
CA GLY A 181 17.47 1.55 -3.24
C GLY A 181 17.01 2.99 -3.03
N ARG A 182 15.72 3.21 -2.74
CA ARG A 182 15.22 4.53 -2.32
C ARG A 182 15.95 5.01 -1.06
N GLY A 183 16.24 6.32 -1.03
CA GLY A 183 16.83 7.05 0.09
C GLY A 183 16.58 8.55 -0.05
N GLY A 184 17.20 9.39 0.79
CA GLY A 184 16.87 10.83 0.87
C GLY A 184 16.91 11.62 -0.43
N ARG A 185 17.80 11.27 -1.37
CA ARG A 185 17.87 11.88 -2.73
C ARG A 185 17.73 10.92 -3.88
N GLU A 186 17.77 9.62 -3.59
CA GLU A 186 17.57 8.57 -4.57
C GLU A 186 16.08 8.19 -4.52
N PRO A 187 15.26 8.54 -5.52
CA PRO A 187 13.83 8.23 -5.48
C PRO A 187 13.56 6.72 -5.41
N GLY A 188 14.50 5.90 -5.87
CA GLY A 188 14.33 4.46 -5.99
C GLY A 188 13.36 4.05 -7.10
N PRO A 189 13.22 2.73 -7.31
CA PRO A 189 12.41 2.18 -8.38
C PRO A 189 10.93 2.51 -8.19
N ARG A 190 10.24 2.75 -9.31
CA ARG A 190 8.80 3.05 -9.33
C ARG A 190 8.00 1.85 -9.80
N LEU A 191 7.09 1.38 -8.97
CA LEU A 191 6.12 0.32 -9.23
C LEU A 191 4.75 0.98 -9.33
N PHE A 192 4.20 1.15 -10.54
CA PHE A 192 3.03 1.99 -10.73
C PHE A 192 1.93 1.34 -11.56
N THR A 193 0.71 1.86 -11.39
CA THR A 193 -0.44 1.54 -12.22
C THR A 193 -1.16 2.82 -12.64
N THR A 194 -1.61 2.88 -13.89
CA THR A 194 -2.50 3.94 -14.41
C THR A 194 -3.97 3.52 -14.38
N THR A 195 -4.24 2.26 -14.00
CA THR A 195 -5.57 1.72 -13.74
C THR A 195 -5.87 1.71 -12.24
N ARG A 196 -7.15 1.56 -11.88
CA ARG A 196 -7.66 1.53 -10.50
C ARG A 196 -7.98 0.08 -10.08
N PRO A 197 -6.98 -0.76 -9.77
CA PRO A 197 -7.23 -2.13 -9.33
C PRO A 197 -7.87 -2.14 -7.93
N PRO A 198 -8.84 -3.03 -7.64
CA PRO A 198 -9.39 -3.17 -6.28
C PRO A 198 -8.31 -3.46 -5.23
N VAL A 199 -7.27 -4.20 -5.62
CA VAL A 199 -6.05 -4.47 -4.85
C VAL A 199 -4.89 -4.54 -5.84
N PHE A 200 -3.82 -3.77 -5.61
CA PHE A 200 -2.62 -3.83 -6.45
C PHE A 200 -1.67 -4.96 -6.01
N PHE A 201 -1.13 -4.88 -4.79
CA PHE A 201 -0.34 -5.95 -4.17
C PHE A 201 -1.12 -6.66 -3.07
N LYS A 202 -1.04 -7.98 -3.03
CA LYS A 202 -1.73 -8.81 -2.02
C LYS A 202 -0.76 -9.71 -1.27
N ILE A 203 -0.58 -9.44 0.01
CA ILE A 203 0.05 -10.35 0.96
C ILE A 203 -1.07 -11.14 1.61
N GLY A 204 -1.39 -12.28 1.00
CA GLY A 204 -2.58 -13.06 1.33
C GLY A 204 -2.46 -13.91 2.59
N ARG A 205 -3.54 -14.62 2.88
CA ARG A 205 -3.71 -15.47 4.06
C ARG A 205 -2.52 -16.41 4.25
N TYR A 206 -2.00 -16.44 5.48
CA TYR A 206 -0.88 -17.29 5.91
C TYR A 206 0.46 -17.01 5.21
N ALA A 207 0.56 -15.94 4.41
CA ALA A 207 1.87 -15.46 4.00
C ALA A 207 2.69 -15.09 5.23
N SER A 208 3.98 -15.37 5.19
CA SER A 208 4.88 -15.05 6.30
C SER A 208 6.25 -14.58 5.83
N ASN A 209 6.90 -13.77 6.66
CA ASN A 209 8.27 -13.27 6.43
C ASN A 209 8.38 -12.49 5.11
N VAL A 210 7.46 -11.55 4.89
CA VAL A 210 7.45 -10.69 3.70
C VAL A 210 8.05 -9.34 4.05
N ARG A 211 8.90 -8.80 3.18
CA ARG A 211 9.38 -7.43 3.30
C ARG A 211 9.29 -6.67 1.99
N ILE A 212 8.71 -5.48 2.02
CA ILE A 212 8.74 -4.51 0.92
C ILE A 212 9.53 -3.31 1.40
N THR A 213 10.60 -2.95 0.69
CA THR A 213 11.47 -1.88 1.15
C THR A 213 12.19 -1.11 0.04
N GLY A 214 12.29 0.20 0.23
CA GLY A 214 13.06 1.09 -0.62
C GLY A 214 12.47 1.27 -2.02
N VAL A 215 11.16 1.17 -2.20
CA VAL A 215 10.47 1.32 -3.49
C VAL A 215 9.44 2.47 -3.46
N ARG A 216 8.98 2.91 -4.64
CA ARG A 216 7.83 3.81 -4.78
C ARG A 216 6.65 3.03 -5.36
N ILE A 217 5.55 2.94 -4.61
CA ILE A 217 4.31 2.25 -4.99
C ILE A 217 3.26 3.31 -5.28
N GLU A 218 3.01 3.52 -6.57
CA GLU A 218 2.23 4.65 -7.06
C GLU A 218 0.94 4.19 -7.75
N GLY A 219 -0.19 4.58 -7.19
CA GLY A 219 -1.52 4.42 -7.77
C GLY A 219 -1.83 5.54 -8.79
N PRO A 220 -3.00 5.45 -9.44
CA PRO A 220 -3.34 6.34 -10.56
C PRO A 220 -3.77 7.75 -10.15
N ASP A 221 -4.10 7.97 -8.87
CA ASP A 221 -4.88 9.13 -8.42
C ASP A 221 -4.08 10.05 -7.49
N MET A 222 -3.21 10.91 -8.03
CA MET A 222 -2.37 11.85 -7.25
C MET A 222 -3.11 13.11 -6.75
N GLY A 223 -4.42 13.04 -6.58
CA GLY A 223 -5.24 14.14 -6.07
C GLY A 223 -6.58 13.62 -5.54
N ALA A 224 -7.41 14.51 -5.00
CA ALA A 224 -8.73 14.15 -4.54
C ALA A 224 -9.62 13.74 -5.72
N VAL A 225 -9.95 12.44 -5.79
CA VAL A 225 -10.82 11.84 -6.81
C VAL A 225 -12.12 11.32 -6.19
N ASP A 226 -13.08 10.90 -7.01
CA ASP A 226 -14.21 10.13 -6.52
C ASP A 226 -13.75 8.75 -6.00
N ARG A 227 -14.49 8.24 -5.01
CA ARG A 227 -14.30 6.87 -4.49
C ARG A 227 -14.29 5.86 -5.62
N ASN A 228 -13.27 4.99 -5.61
CA ASN A 228 -13.14 3.94 -6.62
C ASN A 228 -12.62 2.61 -6.06
N GLY A 229 -12.39 2.51 -4.74
CA GLY A 229 -12.01 1.28 -4.07
C GLY A 229 -10.56 0.82 -4.28
N ALA A 230 -9.72 1.60 -4.99
CA ALA A 230 -8.35 1.19 -5.27
C ALA A 230 -7.46 1.16 -4.02
N ARG A 231 -6.76 0.04 -3.84
CA ARG A 231 -5.84 -0.20 -2.71
C ARG A 231 -4.44 -0.51 -3.21
N GLY A 232 -3.43 0.08 -2.56
CA GLY A 232 -2.02 -0.18 -2.88
C GLY A 232 -1.57 -1.55 -2.39
N ILE A 233 -1.45 -1.71 -1.08
CA ILE A 233 -0.99 -2.95 -0.46
C ILE A 233 -2.10 -3.49 0.43
N MET A 234 -2.56 -4.70 0.13
CA MET A 234 -3.50 -5.44 0.97
C MET A 234 -2.76 -6.53 1.72
N ILE A 235 -2.87 -6.52 3.05
CA ILE A 235 -2.32 -7.54 3.95
C ILE A 235 -3.50 -8.19 4.65
N ASP A 236 -3.71 -9.50 4.49
CA ASP A 236 -4.78 -10.23 5.18
C ASP A 236 -4.23 -11.46 5.88
N SER A 237 -4.27 -11.45 7.21
CA SER A 237 -3.92 -12.59 8.06
C SER A 237 -2.52 -13.16 7.77
N ALA A 238 -1.57 -12.24 7.56
CA ALA A 238 -0.16 -12.54 7.30
C ALA A 238 0.69 -12.20 8.53
N THR A 239 1.83 -12.88 8.66
CA THR A 239 2.69 -12.75 9.86
C THR A 239 4.13 -12.39 9.52
N ASN A 240 4.79 -11.62 10.40
CA ASN A 240 6.14 -11.10 10.17
C ASN A 240 6.25 -10.36 8.82
N VAL A 241 5.37 -9.37 8.62
CA VAL A 241 5.37 -8.50 7.44
C VAL A 241 6.01 -7.16 7.81
N GLU A 242 6.96 -6.72 6.99
CA GLU A 242 7.62 -5.43 7.12
C GLU A 242 7.41 -4.58 5.86
N ILE A 243 6.86 -3.38 6.01
CA ILE A 243 6.72 -2.38 4.94
C ILE A 243 7.51 -1.15 5.35
N ASP A 244 8.67 -0.91 4.73
CA ASP A 244 9.60 0.10 5.23
C ASP A 244 10.49 0.82 4.21
N HIS A 245 10.76 2.11 4.44
CA HIS A 245 11.53 2.98 3.54
C HIS A 245 10.87 3.21 2.16
N ASP A 246 9.57 2.96 2.04
CA ASP A 246 8.83 3.11 0.80
C ASP A 246 8.20 4.50 0.66
N GLU A 247 7.86 4.88 -0.57
CA GLU A 247 6.90 5.94 -0.88
C GLU A 247 5.62 5.30 -1.39
N ILE A 248 4.47 5.62 -0.79
CA ILE A 248 3.20 4.97 -1.12
C ILE A 248 2.14 6.04 -1.34
N SER A 249 1.66 6.14 -2.59
CA SER A 249 0.80 7.24 -2.99
C SER A 249 -0.19 6.92 -4.09
N GLY A 250 -1.23 7.75 -4.20
CA GLY A 250 -2.17 7.71 -5.32
C GLY A 250 -3.31 6.70 -5.19
N TRP A 251 -3.68 6.31 -3.96
CA TRP A 251 -4.70 5.29 -3.71
C TRP A 251 -5.98 5.90 -3.13
N ALA A 252 -7.08 5.76 -3.87
CA ALA A 252 -8.36 6.36 -3.48
C ALA A 252 -8.99 5.73 -2.23
N LEU A 253 -8.81 4.41 -2.01
CA LEU A 253 -9.28 3.78 -0.78
C LEU A 253 -8.22 3.81 0.31
N ALA A 254 -7.10 3.11 0.10
CA ALA A 254 -6.01 3.06 1.07
C ALA A 254 -4.66 2.77 0.41
N GLY A 255 -3.60 3.45 0.89
CA GLY A 255 -2.23 3.13 0.52
C GLY A 255 -1.83 1.74 1.02
N ILE A 256 -2.06 1.48 2.31
CA ILE A 256 -1.90 0.18 2.94
C ILE A 256 -3.19 -0.19 3.66
N HIS A 257 -3.67 -1.42 3.48
CA HIS A 257 -4.86 -1.94 4.15
C HIS A 257 -4.54 -3.27 4.83
N VAL A 258 -4.74 -3.34 6.15
CA VAL A 258 -4.39 -4.49 6.97
C VAL A 258 -5.63 -5.11 7.60
N TRP A 259 -5.88 -6.37 7.29
CA TRP A 259 -6.92 -7.21 7.88
C TRP A 259 -6.33 -8.43 8.58
N ASP A 260 -7.08 -8.97 9.54
CA ASP A 260 -6.82 -10.28 10.14
C ASP A 260 -8.08 -11.15 10.14
N THR A 261 -8.64 -11.39 8.95
CA THR A 261 -9.89 -12.15 8.79
C THR A 261 -9.82 -13.58 9.32
N GLN A 262 -8.63 -14.13 9.53
CA GLN A 262 -8.41 -15.48 10.04
C GLN A 262 -7.99 -15.52 11.51
N ASN A 263 -7.97 -14.38 12.22
CA ASN A 263 -7.57 -14.29 13.62
C ASN A 263 -6.18 -14.93 13.87
N THR A 264 -5.23 -14.62 12.99
CA THR A 264 -3.87 -15.17 13.00
C THR A 264 -2.91 -14.36 13.88
N ALA A 265 -3.15 -13.07 14.03
CA ALA A 265 -2.73 -12.36 15.23
C ALA A 265 -3.73 -12.78 16.31
N ALA A 266 -3.28 -13.29 17.45
CA ALA A 266 -4.21 -13.63 18.53
C ALA A 266 -5.01 -12.37 18.88
N SER A 267 -6.26 -12.26 18.40
CA SER A 267 -7.08 -11.07 18.62
C SER A 267 -7.21 -10.88 20.12
N PRO A 268 -6.77 -9.73 20.66
CA PRO A 268 -6.76 -9.55 22.08
C PRO A 268 -8.20 -9.62 22.61
N SER A 269 -8.40 -10.41 23.66
CA SER A 269 -9.69 -10.47 24.35
C SER A 269 -10.09 -9.05 24.78
N PRO A 270 -11.39 -8.68 24.81
CA PRO A 270 -11.85 -7.37 25.30
C PRO A 270 -11.31 -6.97 26.68
N SER A 271 -10.88 -7.95 27.49
CA SER A 271 -10.29 -7.76 28.81
C SER A 271 -8.76 -7.74 28.85
N GLU A 272 -8.07 -8.04 27.74
CA GLU A 272 -6.61 -8.08 27.65
C GLU A 272 -6.02 -6.69 27.47
N THR A 273 -5.19 -6.30 28.44
CA THR A 273 -4.41 -5.06 28.43
C THR A 273 -3.00 -5.24 27.87
N VAL A 274 -2.59 -6.49 27.65
CA VAL A 274 -1.30 -6.83 27.02
C VAL A 274 -1.57 -7.17 25.57
N LEU A 275 -1.06 -6.35 24.66
CA LEU A 275 -1.24 -6.55 23.23
C LEU A 275 -0.32 -7.68 22.73
N PRO A 276 -0.78 -8.51 21.78
CA PRO A 276 0.08 -9.48 21.12
C PRO A 276 1.22 -8.76 20.37
N ALA A 277 2.32 -9.48 20.13
CA ALA A 277 3.39 -8.94 19.30
C ALA A 277 2.87 -8.58 17.90
N HIS A 278 3.23 -7.39 17.41
CA HIS A 278 2.81 -6.93 16.09
C HIS A 278 3.32 -7.89 15.00
N THR A 279 2.39 -8.42 14.22
CA THR A 279 2.68 -9.32 13.09
C THR A 279 2.95 -8.56 11.80
N VAL A 280 2.57 -7.28 11.76
CA VAL A 280 2.75 -6.35 10.64
C VAL A 280 3.35 -5.05 11.19
N ASN A 281 4.52 -4.67 10.68
CA ASN A 281 5.13 -3.36 10.95
C ASN A 281 5.17 -2.52 9.69
N ILE A 282 4.72 -1.28 9.81
CA ILE A 282 4.69 -0.27 8.75
C ILE A 282 5.51 0.91 9.27
N HIS A 283 6.73 1.10 8.77
CA HIS A 283 7.59 2.14 9.33
C HIS A 283 8.58 2.80 8.38
N ASP A 284 9.02 4.01 8.71
CA ASP A 284 9.98 4.77 7.92
C ASP A 284 9.52 5.02 6.46
N ASN A 285 8.21 5.01 6.21
CA ASN A 285 7.63 5.27 4.89
C ASN A 285 7.22 6.73 4.72
N PHE A 286 7.11 7.18 3.47
CA PHE A 286 6.40 8.40 3.11
C PHE A 286 5.07 8.04 2.44
N ILE A 287 3.96 8.25 3.14
CA ILE A 287 2.63 7.81 2.71
C ILE A 287 1.77 9.04 2.43
N HIS A 288 1.39 9.25 1.16
CA HIS A 288 0.74 10.49 0.77
C HIS A 288 -0.17 10.44 -0.44
N HIS A 289 -0.98 11.48 -0.62
CA HIS A 289 -1.88 11.62 -1.77
C HIS A 289 -2.83 10.42 -1.91
N ASN A 290 -3.29 9.88 -0.79
CA ASN A 290 -4.34 8.89 -0.75
C ASN A 290 -5.62 9.62 -0.35
N GLN A 291 -6.37 10.11 -1.34
CA GLN A 291 -7.52 11.00 -1.12
C GLN A 291 -8.69 10.61 -2.01
N ALA A 292 -9.84 10.42 -1.40
CA ALA A 292 -11.10 10.31 -2.13
C ALA A 292 -12.19 11.16 -1.48
N VAL A 293 -12.92 11.88 -2.32
CA VAL A 293 -14.07 12.67 -1.92
C VAL A 293 -15.18 11.74 -1.44
N GLY A 294 -15.79 12.06 -0.30
CA GLY A 294 -16.98 11.36 0.18
C GLY A 294 -16.71 10.27 1.21
N GLY A 295 -15.45 10.06 1.62
CA GLY A 295 -15.13 9.38 2.88
C GLY A 295 -14.06 8.29 2.82
N ASP A 296 -13.37 8.06 1.69
CA ASP A 296 -12.22 7.15 1.63
C ASP A 296 -10.90 7.94 1.51
N GLY A 297 -9.75 7.28 1.39
CA GLY A 297 -8.45 7.95 1.19
C GLY A 297 -7.57 7.83 2.41
N TYR A 298 -7.18 6.62 2.72
CA TYR A 298 -6.45 6.32 3.94
C TYR A 298 -4.97 6.11 3.64
N GLY A 299 -4.08 6.64 4.48
CA GLY A 299 -2.67 6.26 4.43
C GLY A 299 -2.52 4.79 4.81
N VAL A 300 -2.93 4.48 6.05
CA VAL A 300 -3.06 3.11 6.57
C VAL A 300 -4.49 2.89 7.07
N ALA A 301 -5.13 1.84 6.57
CA ALA A 301 -6.43 1.36 7.02
C ALA A 301 -6.27 0.03 7.76
N VAL A 302 -7.00 -0.15 8.86
CA VAL A 302 -6.91 -1.35 9.69
C VAL A 302 -8.30 -1.92 9.95
N GLY A 303 -8.46 -3.24 9.84
CA GLY A 303 -9.74 -3.84 10.11
C GLY A 303 -9.71 -5.31 10.47
N TYR A 304 -10.90 -5.85 10.73
CA TYR A 304 -11.11 -7.27 10.99
C TYR A 304 -10.11 -7.87 12.01
N GLY A 305 -9.90 -7.21 13.15
CA GLY A 305 -9.06 -7.76 14.22
C GLY A 305 -7.56 -7.46 14.10
N ALA A 306 -7.11 -6.82 13.02
CA ALA A 306 -5.70 -6.50 12.84
C ALA A 306 -5.19 -5.46 13.85
N HIS A 307 -3.91 -5.57 14.22
CA HIS A 307 -3.23 -4.66 15.15
C HIS A 307 -1.77 -4.35 14.75
N PRO A 308 -1.55 -3.59 13.66
CA PRO A 308 -0.20 -3.28 13.19
C PRO A 308 0.54 -2.27 14.08
N MET A 309 1.87 -2.32 14.03
CA MET A 309 2.73 -1.21 14.45
C MET A 309 2.89 -0.25 13.26
N ILE A 310 2.53 1.02 13.46
CA ILE A 310 2.62 2.08 12.46
C ILE A 310 3.54 3.15 13.04
N ALA A 311 4.80 3.21 12.62
CA ALA A 311 5.75 4.06 13.31
C ALA A 311 6.80 4.74 12.43
N ARG A 312 7.26 5.93 12.83
CA ARG A 312 8.28 6.69 12.07
C ARG A 312 7.91 7.00 10.61
N ASN A 313 6.63 6.88 10.25
CA ASN A 313 6.17 7.24 8.92
C ASN A 313 5.94 8.75 8.84
N VAL A 314 6.07 9.29 7.64
CA VAL A 314 5.62 10.62 7.28
C VAL A 314 4.31 10.49 6.52
N PHE A 315 3.28 11.17 6.99
CA PHE A 315 1.98 11.24 6.33
C PHE A 315 1.73 12.65 5.82
N ASP A 316 1.25 12.78 4.58
CA ASP A 316 0.79 14.05 4.03
C ASP A 316 -0.29 13.80 2.99
N TRP A 317 -1.18 14.76 2.71
CA TRP A 317 -2.21 14.59 1.67
C TRP A 317 -2.98 13.25 1.75
N ASN A 318 -3.25 12.72 2.94
CA ASN A 318 -4.19 11.60 3.11
C ASN A 318 -5.51 12.17 3.63
N ARG A 319 -6.67 11.57 3.32
CA ARG A 319 -7.90 11.98 4.02
C ARG A 319 -7.77 11.64 5.51
N HIS A 320 -7.48 10.38 5.82
CA HIS A 320 -6.98 9.97 7.14
C HIS A 320 -5.57 9.40 6.98
N ALA A 321 -4.64 9.83 7.82
CA ALA A 321 -3.32 9.20 7.88
C ALA A 321 -3.43 7.75 8.37
N ILE A 322 -4.24 7.51 9.41
CA ILE A 322 -4.54 6.18 9.97
C ILE A 322 -6.04 6.08 10.27
N GLU A 323 -6.68 4.96 9.91
CA GLU A 323 -8.06 4.67 10.31
C GLU A 323 -8.26 3.20 10.72
N GLY A 324 -9.37 2.93 11.42
CA GLY A 324 -9.76 1.58 11.83
C GLY A 324 -11.27 1.35 11.79
N ASP A 325 -11.70 0.12 11.46
CA ASP A 325 -13.09 -0.25 11.11
C ASP A 325 -14.07 -0.55 12.27
N GLY A 326 -13.65 -0.36 13.52
CA GLY A 326 -14.48 -0.61 14.70
C GLY A 326 -14.76 -2.08 15.05
N LYS A 327 -14.32 -3.05 14.24
CA LYS A 327 -14.54 -4.49 14.51
C LYS A 327 -13.75 -4.97 15.71
N ALA A 328 -14.29 -5.96 16.42
CA ALA A 328 -13.64 -6.54 17.58
C ALA A 328 -12.20 -6.99 17.27
N GLY A 329 -11.27 -6.65 18.15
CA GLY A 329 -9.83 -6.90 17.99
C GLY A 329 -9.07 -5.83 17.20
N THR A 330 -9.75 -5.10 16.29
CA THR A 330 -9.11 -4.07 15.47
C THR A 330 -8.47 -3.01 16.37
N GLY A 331 -7.21 -2.66 16.12
CA GLY A 331 -6.51 -1.63 16.84
C GLY A 331 -5.24 -1.23 16.11
N TYR A 332 -4.49 -0.29 16.67
CA TYR A 332 -3.18 0.06 16.12
C TYR A 332 -2.28 0.68 17.18
N THR A 333 -0.97 0.51 17.00
CA THR A 333 0.04 1.26 17.73
C THR A 333 0.71 2.25 16.79
N ALA A 334 0.49 3.54 17.04
CA ALA A 334 0.98 4.64 16.22
C ALA A 334 2.07 5.42 16.96
N TYR A 335 3.34 5.21 16.61
CA TYR A 335 4.49 5.72 17.37
C TYR A 335 5.42 6.59 16.52
N TYR A 336 5.77 7.78 17.01
CA TYR A 336 6.75 8.65 16.33
C TYR A 336 6.43 8.95 14.86
N ASN A 337 5.16 8.95 14.44
CA ASN A 337 4.81 9.37 13.09
C ASN A 337 4.80 10.89 12.98
N LEU A 338 5.08 11.38 11.78
CA LEU A 338 5.05 12.80 11.44
C LEU A 338 3.88 13.04 10.48
N VAL A 339 2.84 13.74 10.94
CA VAL A 339 1.68 14.09 10.13
C VAL A 339 1.80 15.55 9.70
N LEU A 340 1.95 15.77 8.39
CA LEU A 340 2.11 17.10 7.78
C LEU A 340 0.76 17.81 7.56
N GLU A 341 0.81 19.02 7.02
CA GLU A 341 -0.30 19.97 7.09
C GLU A 341 -1.46 19.72 6.11
N ASN A 342 -1.25 18.95 5.03
CA ASN A 342 -2.14 18.99 3.87
C ASN A 342 -3.15 17.83 3.81
N GLY A 343 -3.28 17.06 4.89
CA GLY A 343 -4.25 15.98 4.98
C GLY A 343 -5.69 16.46 5.17
N GLY A 344 -6.62 15.52 5.31
CA GLY A 344 -7.96 15.80 5.83
C GLY A 344 -9.00 16.16 4.79
N LEU A 345 -8.68 16.24 3.49
CA LEU A 345 -9.68 16.56 2.46
C LEU A 345 -10.82 15.54 2.47
N HIS A 346 -12.03 15.99 2.80
CA HIS A 346 -13.20 15.13 2.97
C HIS A 346 -14.29 15.38 1.92
N ARG A 347 -14.71 16.63 1.75
CA ARG A 347 -15.81 16.98 0.82
C ARG A 347 -15.60 18.35 0.17
N TRP A 348 -15.85 18.42 -1.14
CA TRP A 348 -15.89 19.69 -1.89
C TRP A 348 -17.26 20.34 -1.80
N ILE A 349 -17.31 21.63 -1.43
CA ILE A 349 -18.52 22.44 -1.44
C ILE A 349 -18.47 23.39 -2.65
N PRO A 350 -19.30 23.17 -3.70
CA PRO A 350 -19.16 23.86 -4.99
C PRO A 350 -19.47 25.36 -4.94
N PHE A 351 -20.28 25.81 -4.00
CA PHE A 351 -20.55 27.23 -3.76
C PHE A 351 -20.50 27.50 -2.26
N PRO A 352 -19.59 28.36 -1.76
CA PRO A 352 -18.68 29.27 -2.47
C PRO A 352 -17.36 28.69 -3.01
N GLY A 353 -17.14 27.37 -2.99
CA GLY A 353 -15.94 26.73 -3.59
C GLY A 353 -14.82 26.52 -2.58
N PHE A 354 -15.01 25.63 -1.62
CA PHE A 354 -13.98 25.28 -0.63
C PHE A 354 -14.05 23.81 -0.21
N TRP A 355 -12.96 23.31 0.34
CA TRP A 355 -12.86 21.96 0.90
C TRP A 355 -13.23 21.96 2.39
N VAL A 356 -14.09 21.01 2.77
CA VAL A 356 -14.28 20.61 4.16
C VAL A 356 -13.21 19.58 4.51
N HIS A 357 -12.60 19.76 5.67
CA HIS A 357 -11.58 18.89 6.19
C HIS A 357 -12.11 17.95 7.28
N THR A 358 -11.31 16.98 7.69
CA THR A 358 -11.61 15.99 8.72
C THR A 358 -10.33 15.57 9.44
N HIS A 359 -10.44 14.79 10.50
CA HIS A 359 -9.31 14.38 11.34
C HIS A 359 -8.29 13.48 10.66
N GLN A 360 -7.10 13.31 11.25
CA GLN A 360 -6.00 12.54 10.67
C GLN A 360 -5.94 11.09 11.16
N PHE A 361 -6.08 10.87 12.46
CA PHE A 361 -6.15 9.53 13.05
C PHE A 361 -7.57 9.25 13.48
N ASP A 362 -8.11 8.11 13.04
CA ASP A 362 -9.49 7.73 13.27
C ASP A 362 -9.62 6.37 13.92
N MET A 363 -10.70 6.18 14.65
CA MET A 363 -11.25 4.86 14.92
C MET A 363 -12.76 4.94 14.77
N HIS A 364 -13.27 4.27 13.74
CA HIS A 364 -14.70 4.15 13.51
C HIS A 364 -15.38 3.36 14.64
N GLY A 365 -16.63 3.69 14.91
CA GLY A 365 -17.56 2.78 15.59
C GLY A 365 -18.12 1.76 14.60
N LEU A 366 -18.80 0.73 15.08
CA LEU A 366 -19.36 -0.31 14.21
C LEU A 366 -20.71 0.09 13.58
N ASN A 367 -21.37 1.09 14.15
CA ASN A 367 -22.77 1.42 13.86
C ASN A 367 -22.93 2.88 13.41
N ASP A 368 -24.04 3.16 12.71
CA ASP A 368 -24.51 4.50 12.41
C ASP A 368 -25.60 4.92 13.41
N CYS A 369 -25.38 5.98 14.19
CA CYS A 369 -26.33 6.47 15.18
C CYS A 369 -26.72 7.94 15.00
N GLY A 370 -27.94 8.24 15.47
CA GLY A 370 -28.46 9.60 15.65
C GLY A 370 -28.98 10.24 14.36
N VAL A 371 -29.52 11.46 14.48
CA VAL A 371 -29.95 12.26 13.32
C VAL A 371 -28.77 12.88 12.56
N ALA A 372 -27.58 12.84 13.16
CA ALA A 372 -26.33 13.24 12.52
C ALA A 372 -25.99 12.31 11.33
N SER A 373 -26.34 11.02 11.34
CA SER A 373 -26.14 10.15 10.16
C SER A 373 -26.99 10.56 8.94
N ILE A 374 -27.95 11.47 9.11
CA ILE A 374 -28.86 11.97 8.06
C ILE A 374 -28.33 13.29 7.43
N PHE A 375 -27.44 14.02 8.14
CA PHE A 375 -26.96 15.35 7.74
C PHE A 375 -25.43 15.55 7.88
N SER A 376 -24.73 14.59 8.45
CA SER A 376 -23.29 14.56 8.68
C SER A 376 -22.74 13.27 8.06
N ASP A 377 -21.56 13.37 7.45
CA ASP A 377 -20.82 12.25 6.87
C ASP A 377 -20.19 11.34 7.96
N ALA A 378 -20.69 11.43 9.19
CA ALA A 378 -20.36 10.59 10.34
C ALA A 378 -21.06 9.22 10.23
N LEU A 379 -20.74 8.49 9.16
CA LEU A 379 -20.93 7.04 9.16
C LEU A 379 -19.98 6.43 10.19
N ALA A 380 -20.38 5.29 10.73
CA ALA A 380 -19.62 4.50 11.68
C ALA A 380 -19.27 5.33 12.95
N ASN A 381 -20.30 5.93 13.57
CA ASN A 381 -20.20 6.97 14.60
C ASN A 381 -20.73 6.61 15.99
N CYS A 382 -20.91 5.32 16.27
CA CYS A 382 -21.28 4.83 17.59
C CYS A 382 -21.02 3.32 17.73
N GLY A 383 -21.27 2.80 18.93
CA GLY A 383 -21.15 1.37 19.22
C GLY A 383 -19.69 0.92 19.36
N PRO A 384 -19.41 -0.39 19.25
CA PRO A 384 -18.05 -0.92 19.40
C PRO A 384 -17.05 -0.24 18.46
N ALA A 385 -15.88 0.15 18.96
CA ALA A 385 -14.84 0.84 18.19
C ALA A 385 -13.49 0.14 18.31
N GLY A 386 -13.46 -1.15 17.97
CA GLY A 386 -12.26 -1.96 18.05
C GLY A 386 -11.84 -2.31 19.48
N HIS A 387 -10.54 -2.52 19.66
CA HIS A 387 -9.93 -2.98 20.90
C HIS A 387 -9.13 -1.89 21.60
N THR A 388 -7.95 -1.56 21.08
CA THR A 388 -7.01 -0.61 21.68
C THR A 388 -6.29 0.21 20.61
N MET A 389 -6.14 1.50 20.85
CA MET A 389 -5.32 2.39 20.03
C MET A 389 -4.29 3.06 20.93
N LEU A 390 -3.01 2.85 20.63
CA LEU A 390 -1.90 3.51 21.33
C LEU A 390 -1.32 4.59 20.43
N ILE A 391 -1.56 5.85 20.75
CA ILE A 391 -1.13 6.99 19.94
C ILE A 391 -0.12 7.79 20.76
N ARG A 392 1.17 7.51 20.57
CA ARG A 392 2.23 8.12 21.38
C ARG A 392 3.38 8.68 20.57
N HIS A 393 3.98 9.76 21.07
CA HIS A 393 5.18 10.38 20.49
C HIS A 393 5.03 10.87 19.04
N ASN A 394 3.81 10.93 18.50
CA ASN A 394 3.56 11.44 17.16
C ASN A 394 3.63 12.97 17.15
N THR A 395 3.93 13.54 16.00
CA THR A 395 3.89 14.98 15.77
C THR A 395 2.86 15.30 14.69
N PHE A 396 1.91 16.17 15.02
CA PHE A 396 0.86 16.64 14.13
C PHE A 396 1.10 18.12 13.80
N PHE A 397 1.48 18.39 12.56
CA PHE A 397 1.44 19.72 11.94
C PHE A 397 0.10 20.01 11.25
N TYR A 398 -0.80 19.04 11.23
CA TYR A 398 -2.17 19.24 10.80
C TYR A 398 -2.84 20.42 11.53
N ARG A 399 -3.71 21.15 10.83
CA ARG A 399 -4.29 22.40 11.32
C ARG A 399 -5.75 22.65 10.94
N GLU A 400 -6.29 21.89 9.99
CA GLU A 400 -7.58 22.20 9.37
C GLU A 400 -8.76 21.66 10.20
N ASP A 401 -8.53 20.65 11.03
CA ASP A 401 -9.50 20.06 11.97
C ASP A 401 -8.76 19.35 13.13
N GLU A 402 -9.46 18.60 13.97
CA GLU A 402 -8.89 17.75 15.02
C GLU A 402 -7.83 16.78 14.46
N ALA A 403 -6.79 16.49 15.22
CA ALA A 403 -5.77 15.53 14.81
C ALA A 403 -6.28 14.08 14.96
N ILE A 404 -7.05 13.80 16.00
CA ILE A 404 -7.46 12.45 16.41
C ILE A 404 -8.95 12.44 16.71
N LYS A 405 -9.67 11.44 16.20
CA LYS A 405 -11.09 11.24 16.50
C LYS A 405 -11.40 9.80 16.89
N LEU A 406 -12.16 9.63 17.97
CA LEU A 406 -12.73 8.35 18.38
C LEU A 406 -14.24 8.37 18.15
N ARG A 407 -14.76 7.50 17.28
CA ARG A 407 -16.17 7.55 16.89
C ARG A 407 -17.09 6.59 17.62
N GLY A 408 -16.59 5.66 18.42
CA GLY A 408 -17.41 4.77 19.24
C GLY A 408 -16.69 4.37 20.53
N THR A 409 -17.11 3.28 21.15
CA THR A 409 -16.54 2.78 22.41
C THR A 409 -15.61 1.58 22.17
N PRO A 410 -14.28 1.73 22.31
CA PRO A 410 -13.33 0.63 22.17
C PRO A 410 -13.43 -0.32 23.37
N ALA A 411 -13.04 -1.59 23.17
CA ALA A 411 -13.08 -2.57 24.26
C ALA A 411 -12.15 -2.21 25.44
N VAL A 412 -11.01 -1.57 25.17
CA VAL A 412 -10.06 -1.12 26.20
C VAL A 412 -9.90 0.40 26.20
N GLY A 413 -9.56 1.03 25.08
CA GLY A 413 -9.33 2.48 25.06
C GLY A 413 -8.55 3.00 23.86
N MET A 414 -8.63 4.31 23.65
CA MET A 414 -7.74 5.11 22.82
C MET A 414 -6.85 5.96 23.74
N PHE A 415 -5.56 5.62 23.82
CA PHE A 415 -4.61 6.28 24.73
C PHE A 415 -3.74 7.25 23.95
N VAL A 416 -3.81 8.53 24.32
CA VAL A 416 -3.13 9.61 23.60
C VAL A 416 -2.14 10.30 24.55
N GLY A 417 -0.86 9.99 24.39
CA GLY A 417 0.21 10.43 25.30
C GLY A 417 1.45 10.91 24.58
N GLN A 418 2.19 11.83 25.19
CA GLN A 418 3.48 12.30 24.65
C GLN A 418 3.45 12.76 23.18
N ASN A 419 2.32 13.18 22.62
CA ASN A 419 2.27 13.68 21.24
C ASN A 419 2.57 15.18 21.18
N VAL A 420 2.90 15.69 20.00
CA VAL A 420 3.08 17.12 19.73
C VAL A 420 1.99 17.57 18.78
N PHE A 421 1.16 18.51 19.21
CA PHE A 421 0.10 19.11 18.40
C PHE A 421 0.45 20.57 18.11
N ALA A 422 0.97 20.84 16.92
CA ALA A 422 1.57 22.13 16.61
C ALA A 422 0.56 23.28 16.50
N ASN A 423 -0.67 22.99 16.04
CA ASN A 423 -1.70 23.99 15.77
C ASN A 423 -2.90 23.89 16.73
N HIS A 424 -2.78 23.10 17.79
CA HIS A 424 -3.81 22.94 18.81
C HIS A 424 -3.26 23.44 20.14
N LEU A 425 -4.11 24.05 20.97
CA LEU A 425 -3.71 24.67 22.24
C LEU A 425 -4.06 23.81 23.46
N THR A 426 -4.99 22.88 23.30
CA THR A 426 -5.48 21.98 24.35
C THR A 426 -5.80 20.60 23.79
N PHE A 427 -5.92 19.62 24.68
CA PHE A 427 -6.34 18.27 24.30
C PHE A 427 -7.70 18.27 23.57
N GLY A 428 -8.71 18.94 24.12
CA GLY A 428 -10.03 19.03 23.50
C GLY A 428 -10.08 19.80 22.18
N SER A 429 -9.05 20.59 21.84
CA SER A 429 -8.93 21.17 20.49
C SER A 429 -8.22 20.25 19.50
N ALA A 430 -7.43 19.30 19.98
CA ALA A 430 -6.66 18.36 19.16
C ALA A 430 -7.40 17.03 18.94
N THR A 431 -8.35 16.71 19.82
CA THR A 431 -9.02 15.41 19.85
C THR A 431 -10.52 15.56 20.05
N SER A 432 -11.30 14.69 19.43
CA SER A 432 -12.73 14.55 19.66
C SER A 432 -13.13 13.10 19.93
N GLN A 433 -14.21 12.88 20.69
CA GLN A 433 -14.84 11.56 20.83
C GLN A 433 -16.37 11.69 20.76
N GLU A 434 -17.02 10.74 20.10
CA GLU A 434 -18.49 10.67 19.99
C GLU A 434 -19.12 9.90 21.15
N GLU A 435 -18.41 8.90 21.68
CA GLU A 435 -18.83 8.12 22.86
C GLU A 435 -17.77 8.20 23.97
N SER A 436 -17.24 7.05 24.41
CA SER A 436 -16.33 6.96 25.56
C SER A 436 -15.09 6.13 25.22
N GLY A 437 -14.02 6.28 25.99
CA GLY A 437 -12.79 5.49 25.83
C GLY A 437 -11.59 6.26 25.31
N LEU A 438 -11.73 7.55 24.97
CA LEU A 438 -10.58 8.43 24.73
C LEU A 438 -9.95 8.84 26.07
N VAL A 439 -8.66 8.52 26.24
CA VAL A 439 -7.89 8.77 27.45
C VAL A 439 -6.71 9.68 27.13
N GLN A 440 -6.68 10.84 27.76
CA GLN A 440 -5.51 11.71 27.74
C GLN A 440 -4.44 11.18 28.69
N GLU A 441 -3.30 10.79 28.14
CA GLU A 441 -2.10 10.45 28.92
C GLU A 441 -1.18 11.68 29.09
N PRO A 442 -0.25 11.65 30.06
CA PRO A 442 0.70 12.74 30.27
C PRO A 442 1.64 13.02 29.06
N GLY A 443 2.25 14.20 29.08
CA GLY A 443 3.36 14.54 28.17
C GLY A 443 2.97 15.06 26.79
N ASN A 444 1.67 15.16 26.47
CA ASN A 444 1.23 15.85 25.26
C ASN A 444 1.67 17.33 25.29
N VAL A 445 2.22 17.81 24.17
CA VAL A 445 2.70 19.17 23.97
C VAL A 445 1.81 19.86 22.95
N PHE A 446 1.33 21.05 23.29
CA PHE A 446 0.41 21.85 22.47
C PHE A 446 1.09 23.15 22.02
N GLY A 447 0.81 23.60 20.80
CA GLY A 447 1.30 24.86 20.25
C GLY A 447 2.79 24.90 19.93
N TYR A 448 3.50 23.78 19.96
CA TYR A 448 4.91 23.71 19.57
C TYR A 448 5.06 23.25 18.12
N ASN A 449 5.55 24.13 17.27
CA ASN A 449 5.81 23.84 15.86
C ASN A 449 7.30 23.79 15.57
N GLY A 450 7.89 22.59 15.59
CA GLY A 450 9.30 22.37 15.27
C GLY A 450 9.70 22.77 13.85
N LYS A 451 8.76 22.87 12.90
CA LYS A 451 9.02 23.28 11.51
C LYS A 451 9.40 24.77 11.41
N LEU A 452 9.03 25.58 12.40
CA LEU A 452 9.39 27.01 12.44
C LEU A 452 10.85 27.25 12.85
N GLN A 453 11.54 26.21 13.32
CA GLN A 453 12.92 26.28 13.81
C GLN A 453 13.69 25.08 13.29
N LEU A 454 14.28 25.23 12.10
CA LEU A 454 15.07 24.18 11.47
C LEU A 454 16.56 24.39 11.72
N GLY A 455 17.24 23.30 12.06
CA GLY A 455 18.69 23.20 12.00
C GLY A 455 19.15 22.87 10.58
N THR A 456 20.46 22.94 10.35
CA THR A 456 21.03 22.63 9.04
C THR A 456 22.38 21.94 9.22
N CYS A 457 22.52 20.75 8.62
CA CYS A 457 23.76 19.97 8.65
C CYS A 457 23.66 18.78 7.68
N ASP A 458 24.78 18.21 7.24
CA ASP A 458 24.82 17.06 6.31
C ASP A 458 24.70 15.73 7.07
N PHE A 459 23.49 15.21 7.26
CA PHE A 459 23.23 14.01 8.09
C PHE A 459 23.40 12.71 7.30
N ASP A 460 23.23 12.72 5.97
CA ASP A 460 23.42 11.53 5.13
C ASP A 460 24.85 11.39 4.57
N GLY A 461 25.67 12.43 4.70
CA GLY A 461 27.08 12.45 4.33
C GLY A 461 27.32 12.63 2.83
N ASP A 462 26.36 13.21 2.11
CA ASP A 462 26.45 13.38 0.67
C ASP A 462 27.09 14.72 0.23
N GLY A 463 27.57 15.49 1.20
CA GLY A 463 28.29 16.75 1.00
C GLY A 463 27.39 17.97 0.85
N VAL A 464 26.08 17.83 1.02
CA VAL A 464 25.10 18.92 0.96
C VAL A 464 24.31 18.93 2.25
N ASN A 465 24.11 20.12 2.80
CA ASN A 465 23.40 20.25 4.07
C ASN A 465 21.91 19.89 3.93
N ASP A 466 21.42 19.19 4.94
CA ASP A 466 20.03 18.79 5.11
C ASP A 466 19.32 19.71 6.11
N SER A 467 18.00 19.76 6.01
CA SER A 467 17.17 20.40 7.04
C SER A 467 17.01 19.45 8.21
N PHE A 468 17.16 19.95 9.43
CA PHE A 468 16.94 19.19 10.66
C PHE A 468 15.78 19.76 11.46
N MET A 469 14.94 18.90 12.01
CA MET A 469 13.78 19.28 12.81
C MET A 469 13.75 18.52 14.12
N ALA A 470 13.64 19.25 15.22
CA ALA A 470 13.38 18.70 16.55
C ALA A 470 11.95 19.02 16.99
N THR A 471 11.09 18.00 17.04
CA THR A 471 9.67 18.14 17.39
C THR A 471 9.43 18.20 18.89
N GLY A 472 10.43 17.88 19.71
CA GLY A 472 10.27 17.72 21.16
C GLY A 472 9.75 16.34 21.56
N GLN A 473 9.66 15.41 20.61
CA GLN A 473 9.48 13.97 20.84
C GLN A 473 10.38 13.15 19.91
N SER A 474 10.71 13.68 18.74
CA SER A 474 11.61 13.07 17.77
C SER A 474 12.44 14.10 17.02
N TRP A 475 13.52 13.61 16.44
CA TRP A 475 14.39 14.33 15.52
C TRP A 475 14.23 13.74 14.13
N TRP A 476 14.17 14.62 13.14
CA TRP A 476 14.03 14.30 11.73
C TRP A 476 15.04 15.08 10.91
N TYR A 477 15.46 14.52 9.80
CA TYR A 477 16.22 15.26 8.79
C TYR A 477 15.57 15.12 7.42
N ARG A 478 15.86 16.04 6.51
CA ARG A 478 15.33 16.05 5.15
C ARG A 478 16.47 16.34 4.20
N SER A 479 16.87 15.32 3.44
CA SER A 479 18.04 15.41 2.59
C SER A 479 17.96 16.56 1.59
N GLY A 480 19.00 17.38 1.52
CA GLY A 480 19.11 18.56 0.65
C GLY A 480 18.01 19.61 0.88
N GLY A 481 17.29 19.54 2.00
CA GLY A 481 16.16 20.40 2.33
C GLY A 481 14.90 20.20 1.49
N ALA A 482 14.91 19.25 0.55
CA ALA A 482 13.83 19.05 -0.44
C ALA A 482 13.31 17.59 -0.53
N GLY A 483 14.03 16.59 0.00
CA GLY A 483 13.59 15.18 0.03
C GLY A 483 12.37 14.91 0.93
N PRO A 484 11.98 13.65 1.19
CA PRO A 484 11.06 13.35 2.28
C PRO A 484 11.73 13.61 3.65
N TRP A 485 10.93 13.80 4.71
CA TRP A 485 11.47 13.76 6.07
C TRP A 485 11.81 12.31 6.43
N GLU A 486 12.94 12.13 7.12
CA GLU A 486 13.42 10.84 7.59
C GLU A 486 13.62 10.91 9.10
N PHE A 487 13.18 9.87 9.80
CA PHE A 487 13.35 9.79 11.24
C PHE A 487 14.83 9.59 11.57
N LEU A 488 15.34 10.42 12.47
CA LEU A 488 16.71 10.29 12.97
C LEU A 488 16.75 9.61 14.33
N ASN A 489 16.02 10.15 15.31
CA ASN A 489 16.05 9.62 16.67
C ASN A 489 14.84 10.02 17.51
N ALA A 490 14.55 9.25 18.56
CA ALA A 490 13.59 9.63 19.60
C ALA A 490 14.28 10.54 20.62
N SER A 491 13.71 11.72 20.88
CA SER A 491 14.27 12.68 21.83
C SER A 491 13.29 13.80 22.15
N THR A 492 13.22 14.18 23.42
CA THR A 492 12.41 15.32 23.86
C THR A 492 13.10 16.67 23.71
N LYS A 493 14.40 16.67 23.35
CA LYS A 493 15.19 17.89 23.24
C LYS A 493 14.82 18.66 21.98
N LYS A 494 14.64 19.96 22.15
CA LYS A 494 14.37 20.91 21.07
C LYS A 494 15.67 21.40 20.44
N LEU A 495 15.55 22.11 19.31
CA LEU A 495 16.71 22.63 18.59
C LEU A 495 17.60 23.54 19.45
N SER A 496 17.02 24.28 20.39
CA SER A 496 17.75 25.15 21.33
C SER A 496 18.57 24.39 22.39
N GLU A 497 18.36 23.09 22.54
CA GLU A 497 18.96 22.26 23.59
C GLU A 497 20.02 21.28 23.05
N ILE A 498 20.31 21.36 21.77
CA ILE A 498 21.24 20.46 21.07
C ILE A 498 22.30 21.24 20.31
N SER A 499 23.34 20.56 19.87
CA SER A 499 24.31 21.08 18.92
C SER A 499 24.43 20.13 17.74
N LEU A 500 24.44 20.68 16.53
CA LEU A 500 24.66 19.92 15.30
C LEU A 500 26.11 20.08 14.87
N GLY A 501 26.76 18.99 14.46
CA GLY A 501 28.13 19.05 13.94
C GLY A 501 28.75 17.67 13.80
N PHE A 502 29.96 17.61 13.23
CA PHE A 502 30.70 16.36 13.03
C PHE A 502 31.48 16.04 14.31
N PHE A 503 30.99 15.08 15.10
CA PHE A 503 31.52 14.78 16.43
C PHE A 503 32.21 13.41 16.51
N ASP A 504 31.86 12.44 15.67
CA ASP A 504 32.39 11.07 15.73
C ASP A 504 33.40 10.71 14.62
N GLY A 505 33.53 11.57 13.61
CA GLY A 505 34.52 11.43 12.53
C GLY A 505 34.09 10.53 11.36
N ASP A 506 32.81 10.17 11.23
CA ASP A 506 32.30 9.34 10.13
C ASP A 506 31.90 10.14 8.86
N ASN A 507 32.21 11.44 8.84
CA ASN A 507 31.84 12.42 7.80
C ASN A 507 30.32 12.63 7.64
N ARG A 508 29.51 12.24 8.62
CA ARG A 508 28.11 12.63 8.73
C ARG A 508 27.94 13.55 9.92
N CYS A 509 26.92 14.38 9.84
CA CYS A 509 26.59 15.28 10.92
C CYS A 509 25.86 14.56 12.03
N ASP A 510 26.27 14.85 13.25
CA ASP A 510 25.74 14.27 14.46
C ASP A 510 24.91 15.28 15.24
N VAL A 511 24.04 14.75 16.11
CA VAL A 511 23.37 15.54 17.13
C VAL A 511 24.05 15.30 18.47
N ARG A 512 24.54 16.35 19.12
CA ARG A 512 25.00 16.30 20.51
C ARG A 512 23.93 16.85 21.44
N ALA A 513 23.50 16.04 22.41
CA ALA A 513 22.57 16.43 23.46
C ALA A 513 23.00 15.80 24.80
N ASP A 514 22.99 16.59 25.88
CA ASP A 514 23.37 16.16 27.23
C ASP A 514 24.71 15.38 27.31
N GLY A 515 25.70 15.79 26.51
CA GLY A 515 27.01 15.13 26.44
C GLY A 515 27.04 13.81 25.65
N THR A 516 25.90 13.34 25.14
CA THR A 516 25.80 12.17 24.25
C THR A 516 25.84 12.63 22.78
N VAL A 517 26.54 11.87 21.94
CA VAL A 517 26.59 12.07 20.48
C VAL A 517 25.71 11.00 19.82
N TYR A 518 24.76 11.45 19.00
CA TYR A 518 23.86 10.60 18.22
C TYR A 518 24.23 10.71 16.75
N PRO A 519 24.60 9.59 16.10
CA PRO A 519 25.13 9.62 14.74
C PRO A 519 24.07 9.97 13.69
N GLY A 520 24.48 10.72 12.66
CA GLY A 520 23.66 11.06 11.49
C GLY A 520 23.41 9.89 10.54
N GLY A 521 22.22 9.86 9.91
CA GLY A 521 21.96 9.03 8.73
C GLY A 521 22.07 7.51 8.92
N LYS A 522 22.17 7.02 10.16
CA LYS A 522 22.00 5.60 10.48
C LYS A 522 20.52 5.35 10.75
N PRO A 523 19.87 4.41 10.05
CA PRO A 523 18.51 4.01 10.39
C PRO A 523 18.45 3.67 11.88
N ALA A 524 17.42 4.14 12.58
CA ALA A 524 17.16 3.71 13.93
C ALA A 524 17.14 2.17 13.96
N PRO A 525 17.66 1.51 15.02
CA PRO A 525 17.65 0.06 15.10
C PRO A 525 16.23 -0.47 14.85
N ARG A 526 16.12 -1.57 14.09
CA ARG A 526 14.83 -2.24 13.82
C ARG A 526 14.06 -2.45 15.12
N PHE A 527 12.73 -2.37 15.03
CA PHE A 527 11.83 -2.74 16.13
C PHE A 527 12.17 -4.17 16.59
N GLY A 528 12.94 -4.29 17.67
CA GLY A 528 13.46 -5.58 18.14
C GLY A 528 14.70 -5.49 19.02
N VAL A 529 15.55 -4.46 18.85
CA VAL A 529 16.77 -4.29 19.67
C VAL A 529 16.67 -3.01 20.51
N GLY A 530 15.70 -2.95 21.44
CA GLY A 530 15.63 -1.87 22.43
C GLY A 530 14.22 -1.36 22.77
N PHE A 531 13.27 -1.42 21.84
CA PHE A 531 11.88 -1.01 22.11
C PHE A 531 11.15 -1.97 23.06
N GLY A 532 11.51 -3.25 23.06
CA GLY A 532 10.96 -4.26 24.00
C GLY A 532 11.35 -4.06 25.48
N LYS A 533 12.23 -3.10 25.80
CA LYS A 533 12.52 -2.69 27.19
C LYS A 533 11.83 -1.38 27.59
N LEU A 534 11.25 -0.64 26.63
CA LEU A 534 10.57 0.62 26.93
C LEU A 534 9.08 0.45 27.19
N ASP A 535 8.43 -0.64 26.78
CA ASP A 535 6.97 -0.79 26.96
C ASP A 535 6.56 -2.17 27.51
N THR A 536 7.09 -2.59 28.66
CA THR A 536 6.30 -3.44 29.57
C THR A 536 5.55 -2.53 30.53
N PHE A 537 4.49 -1.86 30.05
CA PHE A 537 3.64 -1.04 30.91
C PHE A 537 2.27 -1.69 31.07
N THR A 538 2.01 -2.05 32.33
CA THR A 538 0.67 -2.32 32.84
C THR A 538 -0.19 -1.08 32.59
N VAL A 539 -1.28 -1.23 31.84
CA VAL A 539 -2.35 -0.23 31.77
C VAL A 539 -2.81 0.07 33.20
N LEU A 540 -2.40 1.21 33.75
CA LEU A 540 -2.84 1.63 35.07
C LEU A 540 -4.28 2.13 34.94
N ARG A 541 -5.21 1.36 35.52
CA ARG A 541 -6.56 1.85 35.80
C ARG A 541 -6.49 2.64 37.10
N ASP A 542 -6.96 3.89 37.06
CA ASP A 542 -7.59 4.49 38.23
C ASP A 542 -9.07 4.08 38.26
#